data_AF-A0A8T5M6B5-F1
#
_entry.id   AF-A0A8T5M6B5-F1
#
_cell.length_a   1.000
_cell.length_b   1.000
_cell.length_c   1.000
_cell.angle_alpha   90.00
_cell.angle_beta   90.00
_cell.angle_gamma   90.00
#
_symmetry.space_group_name_H-M   'P 1'
#
loop_
_entity.id
_entity.type
_entity.pdbx_description
1 polymer ?
#
loop_
_entity_poly.entity_id
_entity_poly.type
_entity_poly.pdbx_seq_one_letter_code
_entity_poly.pdbx_strand_id
1 'polypeptide(L)'
;MNKRGLTAREIIITLLAIVGFVIVLFFVFAFNIEQRSQEEICRISVLKRGSVFESTQAYIPLQCTTKKICLSLGDKCDEQFLGEDSINEDVSSPTNEQSAKKIEKISAEEMYNCWSIMGEGKLNLFADKFEFNLKDISDFLKLEERAPKCVICSRIALSPELKKRTNVEKKDILDLVDVNNYLQTELVPGSTKTYINTFTDRQVNAFPAEVRAKFNQPDNQKKGTDEIAYIFTQLKTAEDPATAAMNGATIAGGFLFGGTYSLGMLGKAISHPIISGIVGTVAIGGTAGLRALGAYNDQQVSAGHCGTYTQVSEDKAKYGCSFVMPVDYNNVEFINNLCSGGIEGNP
;
A
#
# COMPACT_ATOMS: atom_id res chain seq x y z
N MET A 1 -70.95 -11.23 -6.67
CA MET A 1 -69.61 -11.08 -6.07
C MET A 1 -69.34 -12.30 -5.20
N ASN A 2 -68.65 -13.31 -5.72
CA ASN A 2 -68.30 -14.52 -4.96
C ASN A 2 -67.08 -14.25 -4.08
N LYS A 3 -67.31 -14.04 -2.78
CA LYS A 3 -66.25 -14.04 -1.77
C LYS A 3 -65.74 -15.48 -1.63
N ARG A 4 -64.73 -15.87 -2.42
CA ARG A 4 -63.99 -17.11 -2.19
C ARG A 4 -63.26 -16.93 -0.86
N GLY A 5 -63.74 -17.62 0.18
CA GLY A 5 -63.07 -17.66 1.47
C GLY A 5 -61.67 -18.23 1.29
N LEU A 6 -60.68 -17.62 1.95
CA LEU A 6 -59.33 -18.17 2.01
C LEU A 6 -59.41 -19.63 2.45
N THR A 7 -58.83 -20.50 1.64
CA THR A 7 -58.74 -21.92 1.96
C THR A 7 -57.86 -22.09 3.19
N ALA A 8 -58.29 -22.85 4.20
CA ALA A 8 -57.55 -23.06 5.45
C ALA A 8 -56.08 -23.50 5.24
N ARG A 9 -55.77 -24.10 4.09
CA ARG A 9 -54.42 -24.44 3.64
C ARG A 9 -53.49 -23.22 3.49
N GLU A 10 -54.00 -22.10 2.98
CA GLU A 10 -53.20 -20.88 2.78
C GLU A 10 -52.77 -20.30 4.12
N ILE A 11 -53.67 -20.32 5.11
CA ILE A 11 -53.40 -19.83 6.47
C ILE A 11 -52.25 -20.61 7.12
N ILE A 12 -52.25 -21.94 6.99
CA ILE A 12 -51.22 -22.81 7.58
C ILE A 12 -49.84 -22.54 6.92
N ILE A 13 -49.81 -22.40 5.59
CA ILE A 13 -48.56 -22.12 4.87
C ILE A 13 -48.01 -20.75 5.27
N THR A 14 -48.86 -19.73 5.37
CA THR A 14 -48.45 -18.39 5.82
C THR A 14 -47.91 -18.41 7.25
N LEU A 15 -48.54 -19.15 8.17
CA LEU A 15 -48.06 -19.27 9.54
C LEU A 15 -46.67 -19.92 9.61
N LEU A 16 -46.46 -21.02 8.87
CA LEU A 16 -45.17 -21.70 8.78
C LEU A 16 -44.08 -20.79 8.18
N ALA A 17 -44.43 -20.01 7.15
CA ALA A 17 -43.51 -19.07 6.54
C ALA A 17 -43.10 -17.95 7.51
N ILE A 18 -44.03 -17.42 8.29
CA ILE A 18 -43.74 -16.40 9.31
C ILE A 18 -42.84 -16.97 10.41
N VAL A 19 -43.14 -18.17 10.92
CA VAL A 19 -42.30 -18.81 11.95
C VAL A 19 -40.90 -19.09 11.41
N GLY A 20 -40.77 -19.60 10.18
CA GLY A 20 -39.48 -19.81 9.53
C GLY A 20 -38.69 -18.50 9.36
N PHE A 21 -39.34 -17.43 8.91
CA PHE A 21 -38.72 -16.12 8.77
C PHE A 21 -38.25 -15.55 10.13
N VAL A 22 -39.06 -15.68 11.19
CA VAL A 22 -38.69 -15.25 12.54
C VAL A 22 -37.48 -16.04 13.06
N ILE A 23 -37.41 -17.35 12.81
CA ILE A 23 -36.24 -18.17 13.19
C ILE A 23 -34.98 -17.68 12.45
N VAL A 24 -35.08 -17.42 11.14
CA VAL A 24 -33.95 -16.89 10.36
C VAL A 24 -33.51 -15.52 10.87
N LEU A 25 -34.45 -14.60 11.11
CA LEU A 25 -34.15 -13.29 11.69
C LEU A 25 -33.50 -13.43 13.06
N PHE A 26 -34.01 -14.32 13.91
CA PHE A 26 -33.42 -14.59 15.22
C PHE A 26 -31.97 -15.03 15.07
N PHE A 27 -31.63 -15.94 14.16
CA PHE A 27 -30.24 -16.29 13.90
C PHE A 27 -29.43 -15.09 13.38
N VAL A 28 -29.94 -14.30 12.44
CA VAL A 28 -29.24 -13.11 11.91
C VAL A 28 -28.95 -12.08 13.00
N PHE A 29 -29.84 -11.89 13.98
CA PHE A 29 -29.62 -10.95 15.08
C PHE A 29 -28.84 -11.57 16.26
N ALA A 30 -29.00 -12.86 16.53
CA ALA A 30 -28.35 -13.56 17.64
C ALA A 30 -26.89 -13.92 17.33
N PHE A 31 -26.56 -14.16 16.06
CA PHE A 31 -25.20 -13.94 15.59
C PHE A 31 -25.01 -12.44 15.61
N ASN A 32 -24.68 -11.90 16.78
CA ASN A 32 -24.09 -10.56 16.90
C ASN A 32 -23.07 -10.49 15.77
N ILE A 33 -23.39 -9.71 14.73
CA ILE A 33 -22.42 -9.28 13.75
C ILE A 33 -21.59 -8.30 14.56
N GLU A 34 -20.76 -8.88 15.43
CA GLU A 34 -19.75 -8.24 16.22
C GLU A 34 -19.04 -7.32 15.24
N GLN A 35 -18.90 -6.05 15.62
CA GLN A 35 -18.38 -5.01 14.77
C GLN A 35 -17.06 -5.49 14.20
N ARG A 36 -17.11 -6.05 12.98
CA ARG A 36 -15.91 -6.54 12.30
C ARG A 36 -14.98 -5.37 12.25
N SER A 37 -13.73 -5.59 12.66
CA SER A 37 -12.76 -4.50 12.62
C SER A 37 -12.68 -3.97 11.19
N GLN A 38 -12.39 -2.68 11.04
CA GLN A 38 -12.21 -2.09 9.71
C GLN A 38 -11.12 -2.84 8.91
N GLU A 39 -10.15 -3.44 9.60
CA GLU A 39 -9.12 -4.30 9.02
C GLU A 39 -9.70 -5.60 8.45
N GLU A 40 -10.64 -6.25 9.12
CA GLU A 40 -11.34 -7.45 8.59
C GLU A 40 -12.21 -7.12 7.38
N ILE A 41 -12.92 -5.99 7.41
CA ILE A 41 -13.74 -5.52 6.29
C ILE A 41 -12.84 -5.26 5.07
N CYS A 42 -11.73 -4.54 5.26
CA CYS A 42 -10.73 -4.31 4.23
C CYS A 42 -10.20 -5.63 3.67
N ARG A 43 -9.71 -6.54 4.53
CA ARG A 43 -9.17 -7.84 4.12
C ARG A 43 -10.17 -8.68 3.32
N ILE A 44 -11.43 -8.71 3.72
CA ILE A 44 -12.48 -9.44 2.99
C ILE A 44 -12.74 -8.78 1.64
N SER A 45 -12.77 -7.45 1.57
CA SER A 45 -12.94 -6.72 0.30
C SER A 45 -11.78 -6.97 -0.67
N VAL A 46 -10.54 -7.01 -0.16
CA VAL A 46 -9.32 -7.34 -0.89
C VAL A 46 -9.40 -8.77 -1.43
N LEU A 47 -9.71 -9.75 -0.57
CA LEU A 47 -9.83 -11.16 -0.98
C LEU A 47 -10.93 -11.34 -2.02
N LYS A 48 -12.09 -10.70 -1.82
CA LYS A 48 -13.20 -10.75 -2.77
C LYS A 48 -12.80 -10.16 -4.12
N ARG A 49 -12.14 -8.99 -4.13
CA ARG A 49 -11.67 -8.34 -5.36
C ARG A 49 -10.59 -9.18 -6.05
N GLY A 50 -9.60 -9.66 -5.31
CA GLY A 50 -8.52 -10.51 -5.84
C GLY A 50 -9.01 -11.87 -6.39
N SER A 51 -10.16 -12.36 -5.91
CA SER A 51 -10.71 -13.67 -6.30
C SER A 51 -11.71 -13.62 -7.47
N VAL A 52 -12.16 -12.45 -7.92
CA VAL A 52 -13.08 -12.36 -9.06
C VAL A 52 -12.35 -12.15 -10.39
N PHE A 53 -13.04 -12.44 -11.48
CA PHE A 53 -12.58 -12.19 -12.85
C PHE A 53 -12.17 -10.71 -13.03
N GLU A 54 -11.09 -10.45 -13.74
CA GLU A 54 -10.50 -9.11 -13.87
C GLU A 54 -11.49 -8.06 -14.40
N SER A 55 -12.29 -8.43 -15.41
CA SER A 55 -13.35 -7.57 -15.94
C SER A 55 -14.38 -7.15 -14.90
N THR A 56 -14.54 -7.93 -13.83
CA THR A 56 -15.47 -7.65 -12.73
C THR A 56 -14.82 -7.00 -11.51
N GLN A 57 -13.48 -7.04 -11.40
CA GLN A 57 -12.74 -6.48 -10.26
C GLN A 57 -13.00 -4.98 -10.07
N ALA A 58 -13.18 -4.22 -11.15
CA ALA A 58 -13.46 -2.79 -11.11
C ALA A 58 -14.78 -2.46 -10.39
N TYR A 59 -15.77 -3.36 -10.41
CA TYR A 59 -17.09 -3.16 -9.80
C TYR A 59 -17.14 -3.55 -8.33
N ILE A 60 -16.08 -4.17 -7.79
CA ILE A 60 -15.97 -4.49 -6.37
C ILE A 60 -15.10 -3.44 -5.71
N PRO A 61 -15.68 -2.44 -5.01
CA PRO A 61 -14.89 -1.42 -4.35
C PRO A 61 -14.09 -2.04 -3.20
N LEU A 62 -12.87 -1.55 -3.00
CA LEU A 62 -12.11 -1.83 -1.79
C LEU A 62 -12.73 -1.04 -0.64
N GLN A 63 -13.00 -1.71 0.48
CA GLN A 63 -13.57 -1.11 1.69
C GLN A 63 -12.48 -0.86 2.73
N CYS A 64 -11.30 -0.46 2.27
CA CYS A 64 -10.15 -0.17 3.11
C CYS A 64 -10.22 1.27 3.57
N THR A 65 -10.36 1.49 4.87
CA THR A 65 -10.35 2.81 5.49
C THR A 65 -8.96 3.09 6.02
N THR A 66 -8.40 4.26 5.72
CA THR A 66 -7.07 4.63 6.22
C THR A 66 -7.07 4.70 7.73
N LYS A 67 -6.21 3.91 8.37
CA LYS A 67 -5.99 3.94 9.81
C LYS A 67 -5.15 5.17 10.18
N LYS A 68 -5.69 6.05 11.02
CA LYS A 68 -5.01 7.26 11.48
C LYS A 68 -4.41 7.01 12.86
N ILE A 69 -3.10 7.13 12.98
CA ILE A 69 -2.35 6.82 14.21
C ILE A 69 -1.60 8.06 14.65
N CYS A 70 -1.88 8.50 15.87
CA CYS A 70 -1.15 9.57 16.52
C CYS A 70 -0.11 8.98 17.47
N LEU A 71 1.17 9.22 17.20
CA LEU A 71 2.24 8.90 18.15
C LEU A 71 2.39 10.07 19.12
N SER A 72 2.17 9.80 20.41
CA SER A 72 2.08 10.84 21.43
C SER A 72 2.85 10.52 22.71
N LEU A 73 3.15 11.58 23.48
CA LEU A 73 3.62 11.50 24.87
C LEU A 73 2.52 11.89 25.87
N GLY A 74 1.26 12.00 25.40
CA GLY A 74 0.11 12.48 26.17
C GLY A 74 -0.81 13.42 25.40
N ASP A 75 -0.29 14.10 24.37
CA ASP A 75 -1.05 15.04 23.52
C ASP A 75 -1.65 14.37 22.27
N LYS A 76 -2.81 14.85 21.80
CA LYS A 76 -3.45 14.36 20.56
C LYS A 76 -2.87 14.99 19.30
N CYS A 77 -3.11 14.34 18.15
CA CYS A 77 -2.74 14.83 16.81
C CYS A 77 -3.95 15.47 16.09
N ASP A 78 -4.71 16.30 16.81
CA ASP A 78 -5.97 16.86 16.29
C ASP A 78 -5.75 17.75 15.04
N GLU A 79 -4.58 18.40 14.94
CA GLU A 79 -4.22 19.29 13.82
C GLU A 79 -3.91 18.52 12.53
N GLN A 80 -3.27 17.34 12.63
CA GLN A 80 -2.82 16.54 11.48
C GLN A 80 -3.97 15.78 10.82
N PHE A 81 -4.96 15.38 11.61
CA PHE A 81 -6.11 14.59 11.14
C PHE A 81 -7.39 15.41 10.93
N LEU A 82 -7.33 16.75 11.03
CA LEU A 82 -8.46 17.65 10.76
C LEU A 82 -9.76 17.27 11.53
N GLY A 83 -9.62 16.76 12.75
CA GLY A 83 -10.75 16.33 13.59
C GLY A 83 -11.30 14.93 13.29
N GLU A 84 -10.65 14.16 12.42
CA GLU A 84 -10.98 12.76 12.19
C GLU A 84 -10.54 11.87 13.37
N ASP A 85 -11.30 10.79 13.62
CA ASP A 85 -10.97 9.82 14.67
C ASP A 85 -9.59 9.20 14.41
N SER A 86 -8.74 9.23 15.43
CA SER A 86 -7.39 8.65 15.39
C SER A 86 -7.13 7.78 16.60
N ILE A 87 -6.30 6.76 16.40
CA ILE A 87 -5.80 5.88 17.45
C ILE A 87 -4.60 6.59 18.08
N ASN A 88 -4.72 6.96 19.35
CA ASN A 88 -3.63 7.58 20.10
C ASN A 88 -2.74 6.48 20.70
N GLU A 89 -1.53 6.37 20.19
CA GLU A 89 -0.51 5.44 20.68
C GLU A 89 0.47 6.20 21.57
N ASP A 90 0.57 5.77 22.83
CA ASP A 90 1.49 6.35 23.81
C ASP A 90 2.90 5.75 23.64
N VAL A 91 3.79 6.57 23.07
CA VAL A 91 5.20 6.22 22.90
C VAL A 91 6.06 6.67 24.09
N SER A 92 5.46 7.20 25.15
CA SER A 92 6.17 7.57 26.38
C SER A 92 6.90 6.37 26.98
N SER A 93 8.19 6.57 27.25
CA SER A 93 9.07 5.59 27.86
C SER A 93 10.11 6.28 28.75
N PRO A 94 10.70 5.57 29.73
CA PRO A 94 11.76 6.09 30.58
C PRO A 94 12.98 6.66 29.82
N THR A 95 13.28 6.14 28.62
CA THR A 95 14.41 6.59 27.80
C THR A 95 13.98 6.85 26.34
N ASN A 96 14.73 7.72 25.66
CA ASN A 96 14.48 8.07 24.27
C ASN A 96 14.63 6.85 23.34
N GLU A 97 15.57 5.95 23.63
CA GLU A 97 15.80 4.72 22.86
C GLU A 97 14.60 3.77 22.94
N GLN A 98 13.95 3.68 24.10
CA GLN A 98 12.74 2.87 24.25
C GLN A 98 11.55 3.48 23.51
N SER A 99 11.40 4.81 23.53
CA SER A 99 10.41 5.52 22.72
C SER A 99 10.68 5.33 21.22
N ALA A 100 11.93 5.45 20.78
CA ALA A 100 12.32 5.21 19.40
C ALA A 100 11.97 3.77 18.98
N LYS A 101 12.30 2.77 19.80
CA LYS A 101 11.95 1.36 19.55
C LYS A 101 10.44 1.13 19.48
N LYS A 102 9.63 1.84 20.27
CA LYS A 102 8.15 1.79 20.14
C LYS A 102 7.68 2.38 18.81
N ILE A 103 8.24 3.51 18.37
CA ILE A 103 7.92 4.14 17.09
C ILE A 103 8.29 3.19 15.94
N GLU A 104 9.49 2.61 15.97
CA GLU A 104 9.96 1.60 15.01
C GLU A 104 9.02 0.40 14.93
N LYS A 105 8.61 -0.13 16.09
CA LYS A 105 7.67 -1.24 16.19
C LYS A 105 6.34 -0.92 15.53
N ILE A 106 5.72 0.21 15.89
CA ILE A 106 4.42 0.62 15.34
C ILE A 106 4.53 0.79 13.83
N SER A 107 5.61 1.43 13.35
CA SER A 107 5.89 1.63 11.94
C SER A 107 6.03 0.30 11.17
N ALA A 108 6.77 -0.65 11.74
CA ALA A 108 6.96 -1.98 11.17
C ALA A 108 5.67 -2.81 11.15
N GLU A 109 4.89 -2.77 12.23
CA GLU A 109 3.58 -3.44 12.33
C GLU A 109 2.58 -2.88 11.32
N GLU A 110 2.50 -1.56 11.16
CA GLU A 110 1.60 -0.93 10.21
C GLU A 110 1.96 -1.23 8.75
N MET A 111 3.25 -1.23 8.44
CA MET A 111 3.72 -1.68 7.12
C MET A 111 3.38 -3.15 6.86
N TYR A 112 3.58 -4.00 7.86
CA TYR A 112 3.26 -5.43 7.78
C TYR A 112 1.77 -5.69 7.62
N ASN A 113 0.95 -5.00 8.41
CA ASN A 113 -0.50 -5.11 8.36
C ASN A 113 -1.02 -4.68 7.00
N CYS A 114 -0.54 -3.54 6.46
CA CYS A 114 -0.87 -3.10 5.12
C CYS A 114 -0.54 -4.19 4.08
N TRP A 115 0.68 -4.72 4.10
CA TRP A 115 1.10 -5.75 3.14
C TRP A 115 0.29 -7.04 3.26
N SER A 116 0.04 -7.51 4.49
CA SER A 116 -0.70 -8.73 4.77
C SER A 116 -2.18 -8.62 4.40
N ILE A 117 -2.83 -7.52 4.77
CA ILE A 117 -4.24 -7.24 4.43
C ILE A 117 -4.44 -7.18 2.92
N MET A 118 -3.47 -6.61 2.20
CA MET A 118 -3.46 -6.53 0.74
C MET A 118 -3.09 -7.86 0.04
N GLY A 119 -3.06 -8.96 0.78
CA GLY A 119 -2.85 -10.31 0.25
C GLY A 119 -1.39 -10.64 -0.03
N GLU A 120 -0.48 -10.06 0.75
CA GLU A 120 0.97 -10.29 0.68
C GLU A 120 1.56 -10.00 -0.71
N GLY A 121 0.84 -9.18 -1.50
CA GLY A 121 1.22 -8.87 -2.85
C GLY A 121 0.94 -9.94 -3.91
N LYS A 122 0.31 -11.05 -3.54
CA LYS A 122 0.01 -12.19 -4.44
C LYS A 122 -1.32 -12.00 -5.20
N LEU A 123 -2.22 -11.17 -4.68
CA LEU A 123 -3.53 -10.93 -5.27
C LEU A 123 -3.45 -9.81 -6.31
N ASN A 124 -4.10 -9.95 -7.47
CA ASN A 124 -4.30 -8.82 -8.38
C ASN A 124 -5.53 -8.02 -7.93
N LEU A 125 -5.33 -6.80 -7.43
CA LEU A 125 -6.40 -6.00 -6.83
C LEU A 125 -6.91 -4.89 -7.75
N PHE A 126 -6.07 -4.41 -8.65
CA PHE A 126 -6.42 -3.29 -9.52
C PHE A 126 -6.78 -3.83 -10.89
N ALA A 127 -8.07 -3.79 -11.25
CA ALA A 127 -8.51 -4.21 -12.56
C ALA A 127 -7.76 -3.41 -13.65
N ASP A 128 -7.25 -4.11 -14.66
CA ASP A 128 -6.97 -3.45 -15.92
C ASP A 128 -8.33 -3.03 -16.49
N LYS A 129 -8.61 -1.72 -16.53
CA LYS A 129 -9.80 -1.26 -17.26
C LYS A 129 -9.65 -1.76 -18.70
N PHE A 130 -10.48 -2.73 -19.07
CA PHE A 130 -10.65 -3.15 -20.44
C PHE A 130 -11.43 -2.04 -21.15
N GLU A 131 -10.77 -0.95 -21.51
CA GLU A 131 -11.35 0.01 -22.44
C GLU A 131 -11.33 -0.63 -23.83
N PHE A 132 -12.47 -1.21 -24.23
CA PHE A 132 -12.75 -1.64 -25.59
C PHE A 132 -12.94 -0.39 -26.46
N ASN A 133 -11.87 0.35 -26.74
CA ASN A 133 -11.89 1.40 -27.76
C ASN A 133 -11.24 0.87 -29.04
N LEU A 134 -12.07 0.62 -30.06
CA LEU A 134 -11.65 0.13 -31.38
C LEU A 134 -10.75 1.11 -32.19
N LYS A 135 -10.22 2.15 -31.55
CA LYS A 135 -9.22 3.07 -32.11
C LYS A 135 -7.77 2.70 -31.74
N ASP A 136 -7.55 1.76 -30.81
CA ASP A 136 -6.24 1.53 -30.16
C ASP A 136 -5.31 0.53 -30.88
N ILE A 137 -5.56 0.22 -32.16
CA ILE A 137 -4.66 -0.67 -32.93
C ILE A 137 -3.30 0.01 -33.19
N SER A 138 -3.22 1.34 -33.15
CA SER A 138 -1.95 2.09 -33.19
C SER A 138 -1.28 2.26 -31.82
N ASP A 139 -2.00 2.05 -30.72
CA ASP A 139 -1.47 2.15 -29.35
C ASP A 139 -1.02 0.79 -28.80
N PHE A 140 -1.33 -0.31 -29.49
CA PHE A 140 -0.78 -1.65 -29.22
C PHE A 140 0.77 -1.74 -29.25
N LEU A 141 1.46 -0.76 -29.86
CA LEU A 141 2.92 -0.68 -29.92
C LEU A 141 3.52 0.43 -29.02
N LYS A 142 2.69 1.22 -28.33
CA LYS A 142 3.16 2.13 -27.30
C LYS A 142 2.83 1.46 -25.97
N LEU A 143 3.86 1.25 -25.16
CA LEU A 143 3.70 0.90 -23.75
C LEU A 143 2.87 2.01 -23.09
N GLU A 144 1.54 1.90 -23.13
CA GLU A 144 0.68 2.72 -22.28
C GLU A 144 1.00 2.29 -20.85
N GLU A 145 1.86 3.07 -20.22
CA GLU A 145 2.07 3.05 -18.80
C GLU A 145 0.71 3.30 -18.14
N ARG A 146 0.08 2.21 -17.73
CA ARG A 146 -1.15 2.31 -16.96
C ARG A 146 -0.79 2.99 -15.65
N ALA A 147 -1.43 4.13 -15.41
CA ALA A 147 -1.23 4.91 -14.22
C ALA A 147 -1.49 4.02 -12.97
N PRO A 148 -0.50 3.87 -12.07
CA PRO A 148 -0.63 3.01 -10.89
C PRO A 148 -1.76 3.48 -9.97
N LYS A 149 -2.55 2.52 -9.48
CA LYS A 149 -3.53 2.73 -8.42
C LYS A 149 -2.93 2.39 -7.08
N CYS A 150 -3.40 3.07 -6.03
CA CYS A 150 -2.90 2.87 -4.69
C CYS A 150 -4.01 2.64 -3.68
N VAL A 151 -3.64 2.12 -2.50
CA VAL A 151 -4.43 2.18 -1.27
C VAL A 151 -3.55 2.75 -0.18
N ILE A 152 -4.04 3.77 0.52
CA ILE A 152 -3.40 4.29 1.73
C ILE A 152 -3.90 3.44 2.90
N CYS A 153 -3.05 2.60 3.46
CA CYS A 153 -3.44 1.69 4.54
C CYS A 153 -3.51 2.42 5.87
N SER A 154 -2.48 3.21 6.16
CA SER A 154 -2.38 3.95 7.41
C SER A 154 -1.60 5.25 7.24
N ARG A 155 -1.89 6.20 8.11
CA ARG A 155 -1.23 7.49 8.27
C ARG A 155 -0.76 7.60 9.72
N ILE A 156 0.53 7.81 9.92
CA ILE A 156 1.15 7.99 11.23
C ILE A 156 1.58 9.44 11.35
N ALA A 157 1.00 10.15 12.32
CA ALA A 157 1.34 11.52 12.65
C ALA A 157 2.09 11.60 13.98
N LEU A 158 3.03 12.54 14.09
CA LEU A 158 3.71 12.84 15.34
C LEU A 158 3.04 13.99 16.08
N SER A 159 2.75 13.79 17.36
CA SER A 159 2.29 14.87 18.25
C SER A 159 3.30 16.03 18.30
N PRO A 160 2.85 17.28 18.52
CA PRO A 160 3.75 18.43 18.65
C PRO A 160 4.77 18.30 19.79
N GLU A 161 4.46 17.56 20.86
CA GLU A 161 5.36 17.34 21.99
C GLU A 161 6.59 16.51 21.61
N LEU A 162 6.40 15.44 20.83
CA LEU A 162 7.52 14.62 20.32
C LEU A 162 8.50 15.46 19.50
N LYS A 163 8.01 16.45 18.74
CA LYS A 163 8.85 17.35 17.93
C LYS A 163 9.66 18.34 18.79
N LYS A 164 9.11 18.74 19.94
CA LYS A 164 9.70 19.77 20.82
C LYS A 164 10.79 19.24 21.74
N ARG A 165 10.92 17.93 21.93
CA ARG A 165 11.95 17.31 22.80
C ARG A 165 13.39 17.35 22.22
N THR A 166 13.62 18.17 21.20
CA THR A 166 14.93 18.51 20.63
C THR A 166 15.78 19.36 21.60
N ASN A 167 16.18 18.77 22.73
CA ASN A 167 17.21 19.38 23.60
C ASN A 167 18.58 19.15 22.97
N VAL A 168 19.28 20.24 22.69
CA VAL A 168 20.54 20.33 21.92
C VAL A 168 21.68 19.40 22.41
N GLU A 169 21.61 18.89 23.65
CA GLU A 169 22.64 18.01 24.23
C GLU A 169 22.34 16.50 24.16
N LYS A 170 21.12 16.07 23.81
CA LYS A 170 20.77 14.65 23.66
C LYS A 170 20.19 14.41 22.28
N LYS A 171 20.56 13.30 21.64
CA LYS A 171 19.97 12.87 20.37
C LYS A 171 18.45 12.88 20.48
N ASP A 172 17.78 13.48 19.50
CA ASP A 172 16.32 13.51 19.45
C ASP A 172 15.82 12.06 19.34
N ILE A 173 14.62 11.77 19.88
CA ILE A 173 13.97 10.47 19.72
C ILE A 173 13.91 10.13 18.22
N LEU A 174 13.62 11.11 17.37
CA LEU A 174 13.52 10.94 15.92
C LEU A 174 14.86 10.66 15.24
N ASP A 175 15.99 11.07 15.83
CA ASP A 175 17.33 10.73 15.33
C ASP A 175 17.73 9.29 15.69
N LEU A 176 17.01 8.66 16.63
CA LEU A 176 17.27 7.29 17.09
C LEU A 176 16.40 6.25 16.39
N VAL A 177 15.31 6.66 15.72
CA VAL A 177 14.35 5.76 15.06
C VAL A 177 14.96 5.16 13.80
N ASP A 178 15.31 3.88 13.84
CA ASP A 178 15.86 3.12 12.72
C ASP A 178 14.91 1.96 12.36
N VAL A 179 13.88 2.28 11.56
CA VAL A 179 12.83 1.32 11.19
C VAL A 179 13.42 0.15 10.40
N ASN A 180 14.41 0.35 9.53
CA ASN A 180 15.01 -0.75 8.78
C ASN A 180 15.76 -1.72 9.66
N ASN A 181 16.58 -1.21 10.58
CA ASN A 181 17.30 -2.07 11.51
C ASN A 181 16.30 -2.88 12.34
N TYR A 182 15.20 -2.25 12.77
CA TYR A 182 14.10 -2.96 13.44
C TYR A 182 13.52 -4.07 12.54
N LEU A 183 13.17 -3.75 11.29
CA LEU A 183 12.62 -4.73 10.33
C LEU A 183 13.58 -5.89 10.05
N GLN A 184 14.89 -5.65 10.07
CA GLN A 184 15.92 -6.64 9.83
C GLN A 184 16.13 -7.58 11.01
N THR A 185 15.99 -7.08 12.23
CA THR A 185 16.40 -7.78 13.45
C THR A 185 15.23 -8.36 14.25
N GLU A 186 14.04 -7.77 14.15
CA GLU A 186 12.89 -8.14 14.97
C GLU A 186 11.95 -9.11 14.24
N LEU A 187 11.41 -10.08 14.98
CA LEU A 187 10.50 -11.12 14.49
C LEU A 187 9.07 -10.59 14.35
N VAL A 188 8.37 -11.02 13.30
CA VAL A 188 6.92 -10.77 13.19
C VAL A 188 6.21 -11.56 14.30
N PRO A 189 5.24 -10.98 15.03
CA PRO A 189 4.50 -11.69 16.07
C PRO A 189 3.92 -13.04 15.57
N GLY A 190 4.26 -14.14 16.26
CA GLY A 190 3.84 -15.50 15.88
C GLY A 190 4.61 -16.14 14.71
N SER A 191 5.61 -15.47 14.16
CA SER A 191 6.46 -15.97 13.07
C SER A 191 7.88 -16.30 13.57
N THR A 192 8.58 -17.15 12.83
CA THR A 192 10.03 -17.39 13.00
C THR A 192 10.88 -16.50 12.09
N LYS A 193 10.25 -15.67 11.25
CA LYS A 193 10.91 -14.75 10.32
C LYS A 193 10.87 -13.33 10.87
N THR A 194 11.92 -12.57 10.57
CA THR A 194 11.92 -11.12 10.76
C THR A 194 10.99 -10.43 9.78
N TYR A 195 10.63 -9.17 10.03
CA TYR A 195 9.76 -8.42 9.11
C TYR A 195 10.34 -8.38 7.69
N ILE A 196 11.64 -8.06 7.55
CA ILE A 196 12.29 -8.01 6.24
C ILE A 196 12.21 -9.37 5.54
N ASN A 197 12.51 -10.46 6.25
CA ASN A 197 12.46 -11.82 5.69
C ASN A 197 11.04 -12.29 5.35
N THR A 198 10.04 -11.64 5.95
CA THR A 198 8.63 -11.89 5.64
C THR A 198 8.20 -11.14 4.39
N PHE A 199 8.66 -9.90 4.22
CA PHE A 199 8.42 -9.10 3.03
C PHE A 199 9.15 -9.60 1.81
N THR A 200 10.40 -10.00 1.99
CA THR A 200 11.23 -10.54 0.93
C THR A 200 11.07 -12.06 0.94
N ASP A 201 10.06 -12.58 0.24
CA ASP A 201 10.19 -13.94 -0.25
C ASP A 201 11.53 -14.05 -1.03
N ARG A 202 12.09 -15.27 -1.16
CA ARG A 202 13.48 -15.55 -1.61
C ARG A 202 13.98 -14.79 -2.87
N GLN A 203 13.11 -14.11 -3.60
CA GLN A 203 13.35 -13.35 -4.82
C GLN A 203 13.67 -11.85 -4.62
N VAL A 204 13.49 -11.26 -3.43
CA VAL A 204 13.63 -9.79 -3.23
C VAL A 204 14.95 -9.37 -2.55
N ASN A 205 15.90 -10.28 -2.34
CA ASN A 205 17.28 -9.95 -1.94
C ASN A 205 18.08 -9.18 -3.02
N ALA A 206 17.39 -8.61 -4.01
CA ALA A 206 17.94 -8.16 -5.28
C ALA A 206 18.37 -6.69 -5.31
N PHE A 207 18.42 -5.97 -4.20
CA PHE A 207 18.96 -4.60 -4.20
C PHE A 207 20.48 -4.61 -4.09
N PRO A 208 21.23 -4.27 -5.17
CA PRO A 208 22.67 -4.11 -5.11
C PRO A 208 23.07 -3.09 -4.04
N ALA A 209 24.24 -3.26 -3.44
CA ALA A 209 24.73 -2.36 -2.42
C ALA A 209 24.83 -0.90 -2.93
N GLU A 210 25.03 -0.69 -4.24
CA GLU A 210 25.08 0.66 -4.81
C GLU A 210 23.72 1.36 -4.82
N VAL A 211 22.62 0.62 -4.96
CA VAL A 211 21.27 1.20 -4.92
C VAL A 211 20.92 1.57 -3.48
N ARG A 212 21.29 0.72 -2.51
CA ARG A 212 21.22 1.04 -1.08
C ARG A 212 22.02 2.31 -0.75
N ALA A 213 23.21 2.47 -1.32
CA ALA A 213 24.04 3.66 -1.10
C ALA A 213 23.45 4.96 -1.68
N LYS A 214 22.59 4.89 -2.71
CA LYS A 214 21.90 6.05 -3.28
C LYS A 214 20.71 6.52 -2.44
N PHE A 215 20.02 5.59 -1.77
CA PHE A 215 19.01 5.95 -0.77
C PHE A 215 19.64 6.64 0.44
N ASN A 216 20.89 6.33 0.76
CA ASN A 216 21.61 6.87 1.92
C ASN A 216 22.32 8.21 1.64
N GLN A 217 22.06 8.89 0.52
CA GLN A 217 22.68 10.19 0.27
C GLN A 217 21.91 11.28 1.02
N PRO A 218 22.55 12.01 1.96
CA PRO A 218 21.88 13.05 2.72
C PRO A 218 21.51 14.21 1.78
N ASP A 219 20.23 14.30 1.41
CA ASP A 219 19.72 15.40 0.61
C ASP A 219 19.69 16.67 1.45
N ASN A 220 20.53 17.67 1.16
CA ASN A 220 20.88 18.74 2.12
C ASN A 220 19.77 19.76 2.43
N GLN A 221 18.58 19.71 1.84
CA GLN A 221 17.59 20.77 2.02
C GLN A 221 16.14 20.27 1.88
N LYS A 222 15.47 19.97 3.01
CA LYS A 222 14.01 20.13 3.20
C LYS A 222 13.59 19.87 4.65
N LYS A 223 12.52 20.53 5.07
CA LYS A 223 11.92 20.44 6.42
C LYS A 223 11.40 19.01 6.64
N GLY A 224 11.66 18.43 7.81
CA GLY A 224 11.10 17.12 8.19
C GLY A 224 9.57 17.15 8.15
N THR A 225 8.96 16.00 7.90
CA THR A 225 7.51 15.92 7.70
C THR A 225 6.87 15.29 8.91
N ASP A 226 5.68 15.77 9.24
CA ASP A 226 5.03 15.44 10.50
C ASP A 226 4.13 14.21 10.40
N GLU A 227 4.04 13.65 9.18
CA GLU A 227 3.10 12.60 8.83
C GLU A 227 3.65 11.67 7.74
N ILE A 228 3.57 10.37 8.01
CA ILE A 228 3.99 9.28 7.13
C ILE A 228 2.75 8.49 6.71
N ALA A 229 2.59 8.22 5.43
CA ALA A 229 1.56 7.32 4.91
C ALA A 229 2.17 6.01 4.41
N TYR A 230 1.57 4.87 4.78
CA TYR A 230 1.91 3.56 4.21
C TYR A 230 1.00 3.28 3.03
N ILE A 231 1.58 3.28 1.83
CA ILE A 231 0.85 3.15 0.57
C ILE A 231 1.17 1.79 -0.05
N PHE A 232 0.12 1.01 -0.31
CA PHE A 232 0.19 -0.17 -1.15
C PHE A 232 -0.10 0.19 -2.60
N THR A 233 0.68 -0.33 -3.54
CA THR A 233 0.46 -0.21 -4.99
C THR A 233 0.91 -1.46 -5.73
N GLN A 234 0.47 -1.62 -6.98
CA GLN A 234 0.86 -2.72 -7.86
C GLN A 234 1.24 -2.20 -9.25
N LEU A 235 2.33 -2.75 -9.77
CA LEU A 235 2.81 -2.56 -11.12
C LEU A 235 2.65 -3.89 -11.86
N LYS A 236 1.89 -3.86 -12.95
CA LYS A 236 1.70 -5.03 -13.81
C LYS A 236 2.59 -4.91 -15.03
N THR A 237 3.13 -6.04 -15.47
CA THR A 237 3.89 -6.15 -16.71
C THR A 237 3.28 -7.23 -17.60
N ALA A 238 3.24 -6.99 -18.91
CA ALA A 238 2.73 -7.97 -19.87
C ALA A 238 3.67 -9.18 -20.04
N GLU A 239 4.97 -8.94 -19.84
CA GLU A 239 6.02 -9.96 -19.85
C GLU A 239 6.54 -10.20 -18.44
N ASP A 240 7.12 -11.37 -18.21
CA ASP A 240 7.89 -11.65 -17.00
C ASP A 240 8.96 -10.54 -16.82
N PRO A 241 9.03 -9.86 -15.66
CA PRO A 241 9.95 -8.76 -15.41
C PRO A 241 11.42 -9.09 -15.76
N ALA A 242 11.84 -10.35 -15.56
CA ALA A 242 13.20 -10.77 -15.94
C ALA A 242 13.39 -10.76 -17.47
N THR A 243 12.37 -11.17 -18.22
CA THR A 243 12.38 -11.15 -19.69
C THR A 243 12.28 -9.72 -20.23
N ALA A 244 11.41 -8.88 -19.64
CA ALA A 244 11.30 -7.47 -20.01
C ALA A 244 12.63 -6.71 -19.77
N ALA A 245 13.30 -6.99 -18.64
CA ALA A 245 14.59 -6.42 -18.32
C ALA A 245 15.71 -6.90 -19.27
N MET A 246 15.69 -8.18 -19.66
CA MET A 246 16.67 -8.74 -20.61
C MET A 246 16.46 -8.26 -22.06
N ASN A 247 15.21 -7.99 -22.45
CA ASN A 247 14.87 -7.56 -23.81
C ASN A 247 15.14 -6.07 -24.08
N GLY A 248 15.66 -5.32 -23.10
CA GLY A 248 15.97 -3.90 -23.27
C GLY A 248 14.74 -3.03 -23.50
N ALA A 249 13.53 -3.57 -23.28
CA ALA A 249 12.32 -2.80 -23.17
C ALA A 249 12.41 -2.03 -21.86
N THR A 250 13.07 -0.87 -21.90
CA THR A 250 12.87 0.20 -20.92
C THR A 250 11.38 0.45 -20.88
N ILE A 251 10.69 -0.16 -19.92
CA ILE A 251 9.34 0.24 -19.52
C ILE A 251 9.48 1.74 -19.27
N ALA A 252 8.89 2.55 -20.15
CA ALA A 252 9.11 4.00 -20.18
C ALA A 252 8.64 4.69 -18.88
N GLY A 253 7.91 3.95 -18.03
CA GLY A 253 7.59 4.32 -16.67
C GLY A 253 8.73 3.87 -15.79
N GLY A 254 9.63 4.80 -15.48
CA GLY A 254 10.87 4.60 -14.73
C GLY A 254 10.69 3.99 -13.33
N PHE A 255 10.36 2.71 -13.26
CA PHE A 255 10.44 1.89 -12.06
C PHE A 255 11.65 0.98 -12.19
N LEU A 256 12.82 1.56 -11.92
CA LEU A 256 13.97 0.78 -11.48
C LEU A 256 13.60 0.16 -10.13
N PHE A 257 13.01 -1.04 -10.14
CA PHE A 257 13.23 -1.99 -9.04
C PHE A 257 14.73 -1.98 -8.84
N GLY A 258 15.18 -1.44 -7.71
CA GLY A 258 16.55 -1.00 -7.46
C GLY A 258 17.59 -2.07 -7.75
N GLY A 259 17.89 -2.20 -9.02
CA GLY A 259 18.70 -3.16 -9.69
C GLY A 259 19.05 -2.45 -10.97
N THR A 260 19.99 -1.50 -10.88
CA THR A 260 20.74 -1.19 -12.08
C THR A 260 21.43 -2.49 -12.46
N TYR A 261 20.93 -3.17 -13.49
CA TYR A 261 21.86 -3.68 -14.46
C TYR A 261 22.84 -2.53 -14.72
N SER A 262 24.09 -2.76 -14.38
CA SER A 262 25.18 -2.01 -14.95
C SER A 262 25.06 -2.15 -16.47
N LEU A 263 24.34 -1.23 -17.11
CA LEU A 263 24.70 -0.81 -18.45
C LEU A 263 26.08 -0.17 -18.28
N GLY A 264 27.10 -1.02 -18.43
CA GLY A 264 28.43 -0.54 -18.75
C GLY A 264 28.30 0.40 -19.93
N MET A 265 28.89 1.58 -19.79
CA MET A 265 29.23 2.54 -20.86
C MET A 265 28.84 2.08 -22.28
N LEU A 266 27.61 2.34 -22.74
CA LEU A 266 27.25 2.46 -24.17
C LEU A 266 25.75 2.78 -24.29
N GLY A 267 25.45 4.04 -24.55
CA GLY A 267 24.07 4.50 -24.76
C GLY A 267 23.96 6.01 -24.96
N LYS A 268 24.96 6.64 -25.60
CA LYS A 268 24.75 7.95 -26.22
C LYS A 268 24.07 7.70 -27.57
N ALA A 269 23.08 8.55 -27.88
CA ALA A 269 22.31 8.65 -29.11
C ALA A 269 21.02 7.82 -29.17
N ILE A 270 19.90 8.46 -28.85
CA ILE A 270 18.90 8.87 -29.86
C ILE A 270 18.29 10.20 -29.37
N SER A 271 18.67 11.28 -30.05
CA SER A 271 18.13 12.62 -29.88
C SER A 271 17.05 12.85 -30.94
N HIS A 272 15.77 12.80 -30.57
CA HIS A 272 14.69 13.30 -31.42
C HIS A 272 13.81 14.30 -30.63
N PRO A 273 13.68 15.57 -31.08
CA PRO A 273 13.19 16.68 -30.26
C PRO A 273 11.67 16.78 -30.05
N ILE A 274 10.91 15.73 -30.34
CA ILE A 274 9.43 15.75 -30.24
C ILE A 274 8.90 14.87 -29.08
N ILE A 275 9.72 13.94 -28.56
CA ILE A 275 9.38 13.06 -27.42
C ILE A 275 10.05 13.54 -26.12
N SER A 276 10.69 14.71 -26.13
CA SER A 276 11.33 15.30 -24.94
C SER A 276 10.37 15.99 -23.97
N GLY A 277 9.08 16.08 -24.30
CA GLY A 277 8.09 16.81 -23.49
C GLY A 277 7.46 16.03 -22.34
N ILE A 278 7.49 14.69 -22.38
CA ILE A 278 6.84 13.83 -21.37
C ILE A 278 7.79 12.73 -20.87
N VAL A 279 8.78 12.32 -21.67
CA VAL A 279 9.77 11.28 -21.31
C VAL A 279 11.13 11.89 -20.91
N GLY A 280 11.24 13.22 -20.87
CA GLY A 280 12.51 13.95 -20.74
C GLY A 280 13.07 14.14 -19.33
N THR A 281 12.28 13.97 -18.26
CA THR A 281 12.74 14.12 -16.87
C THR A 281 11.85 13.33 -15.91
N VAL A 282 11.71 12.03 -16.19
CA VAL A 282 11.50 11.05 -15.12
C VAL A 282 12.71 10.10 -15.12
N ALA A 283 13.90 10.67 -15.30
CA ALA A 283 14.92 10.37 -14.30
C ALA A 283 14.26 10.78 -12.98
N ILE A 284 13.63 9.83 -12.29
CA ILE A 284 13.26 10.01 -10.89
C ILE A 284 14.59 10.26 -10.20
N GLY A 285 15.02 11.52 -10.20
CA GLY A 285 15.98 11.99 -9.25
C GLY A 285 15.39 11.58 -7.92
N GLY A 286 16.11 10.71 -7.21
CA GLY A 286 15.87 10.42 -5.80
C GLY A 286 16.10 11.66 -4.92
N THR A 287 15.60 12.82 -5.32
CA THR A 287 15.81 14.14 -4.72
C THR A 287 14.54 14.98 -4.69
N ALA A 288 13.39 14.46 -5.16
CA ALA A 288 12.11 15.17 -5.10
C ALA A 288 11.12 14.51 -4.13
N GLY A 289 11.54 14.43 -2.86
CA GLY A 289 10.62 14.58 -1.73
C GLY A 289 10.39 13.36 -0.86
N LEU A 290 11.43 12.92 -0.19
CA LEU A 290 11.28 12.06 0.98
C LEU A 290 12.17 12.67 2.08
N ARG A 291 11.52 13.42 2.98
CA ARG A 291 12.05 13.84 4.29
C ARG A 291 11.02 13.58 5.38
N ALA A 292 10.44 12.39 5.36
CA ALA A 292 9.51 11.97 6.39
C ALA A 292 10.29 11.48 7.61
N LEU A 293 10.84 12.40 8.41
CA LEU A 293 11.60 12.19 9.66
C LEU A 293 13.09 11.80 9.46
N GLY A 294 13.99 12.46 10.19
CA GLY A 294 15.45 12.49 9.95
C GLY A 294 16.22 11.16 10.03
N ALA A 295 15.57 10.07 10.41
CA ALA A 295 16.15 8.72 10.39
C ALA A 295 15.41 7.75 9.44
N TYR A 296 14.33 8.21 8.81
CA TYR A 296 13.56 7.47 7.80
C TYR A 296 14.13 7.60 6.37
N ASN A 297 14.97 8.61 6.14
CA ASN A 297 15.43 9.00 4.80
C ASN A 297 16.32 7.99 4.09
N ASP A 298 17.11 7.24 4.85
CA ASP A 298 18.06 6.29 4.28
C ASP A 298 17.40 4.91 4.03
N GLN A 299 16.08 4.84 4.19
CA GLN A 299 15.43 3.62 4.63
C GLN A 299 14.12 3.31 3.87
N GLN A 300 14.20 3.30 2.54
CA GLN A 300 13.12 2.78 1.67
C GLN A 300 13.07 1.25 1.74
N VAL A 301 12.80 0.65 2.91
CA VAL A 301 12.34 -0.74 2.94
C VAL A 301 10.88 -0.72 2.52
N SER A 302 10.67 -0.93 1.23
CA SER A 302 9.37 -1.31 0.72
C SER A 302 9.18 -2.81 0.97
N ALA A 303 8.11 -3.18 1.66
CA ALA A 303 7.66 -4.57 1.61
C ALA A 303 7.17 -4.84 0.19
N GLY A 304 7.59 -5.92 -0.47
CA GLY A 304 7.14 -6.13 -1.84
C GLY A 304 7.22 -7.56 -2.32
N HIS A 305 6.32 -7.91 -3.23
CA HIS A 305 6.28 -9.21 -3.88
C HIS A 305 6.25 -9.00 -5.40
N CYS A 306 7.25 -9.57 -6.08
CA CYS A 306 7.28 -9.67 -7.54
C CYS A 306 7.07 -11.12 -7.94
N GLY A 307 6.14 -11.37 -8.85
CA GLY A 307 5.80 -12.72 -9.27
C GLY A 307 4.53 -12.77 -10.09
N THR A 308 3.98 -13.97 -10.23
CA THR A 308 2.67 -14.16 -10.85
C THR A 308 1.59 -13.87 -9.85
N TYR A 309 0.66 -12.99 -10.20
CA TYR A 309 -0.53 -12.78 -9.38
C TYR A 309 -1.46 -13.99 -9.48
N THR A 310 -2.01 -14.41 -8.35
CA THR A 310 -3.07 -15.41 -8.33
C THR A 310 -4.36 -14.76 -8.82
N GLN A 311 -4.86 -15.20 -9.98
CA GLN A 311 -6.19 -14.89 -10.48
C GLN A 311 -6.94 -16.18 -10.78
N VAL A 312 -8.25 -16.17 -10.53
CA VAL A 312 -9.10 -17.38 -10.61
C VAL A 312 -9.43 -17.77 -12.06
N SER A 313 -9.11 -16.94 -13.07
CA SER A 313 -9.83 -17.06 -14.35
C SER A 313 -9.11 -16.77 -15.67
N GLU A 314 -7.80 -16.56 -15.71
CA GLU A 314 -7.12 -16.38 -17.00
C GLU A 314 -6.08 -17.47 -17.22
N ASP A 315 -6.06 -18.03 -18.43
CA ASP A 315 -5.04 -18.99 -18.91
C ASP A 315 -3.63 -18.36 -19.01
N LYS A 316 -3.50 -17.06 -18.71
CA LYS A 316 -2.24 -16.32 -18.72
C LYS A 316 -2.03 -15.70 -17.35
N ALA A 317 -1.11 -16.27 -16.58
CA ALA A 317 -0.64 -15.63 -15.36
C ALA A 317 -0.05 -14.25 -15.70
N LYS A 318 -0.60 -13.20 -15.10
CA LYS A 318 -0.02 -11.85 -15.20
C LYS A 318 1.11 -11.73 -14.19
N TYR A 319 2.26 -11.27 -14.68
CA TYR A 319 3.39 -10.95 -13.83
C TYR A 319 3.29 -9.51 -13.36
N GLY A 320 3.82 -9.24 -12.19
CA GLY A 320 3.97 -7.89 -11.70
C GLY A 320 4.64 -7.84 -10.35
N CYS A 321 4.74 -6.64 -9.84
CA CYS A 321 5.30 -6.35 -8.54
C CYS A 321 4.31 -5.53 -7.73
N SER A 322 4.14 -5.90 -6.49
CA SER A 322 3.37 -5.16 -5.50
C SER A 322 4.30 -4.70 -4.41
N PHE A 323 4.02 -3.53 -3.85
CA PHE A 323 4.80 -3.02 -2.74
C PHE A 323 3.98 -2.16 -1.80
N VAL A 324 4.34 -2.22 -0.53
CA VAL A 324 3.99 -1.24 0.48
C VAL A 324 5.22 -0.38 0.68
N MET A 325 5.06 0.91 0.49
CA MET A 325 6.11 1.86 0.78
C MET A 325 5.59 2.97 1.68
N PRO A 326 6.43 3.43 2.59
CA PRO A 326 6.10 4.61 3.34
C PRO A 326 6.48 5.88 2.59
N VAL A 327 5.64 6.90 2.70
CA VAL A 327 5.80 8.16 1.99
C VAL A 327 5.53 9.32 2.93
N ASP A 328 6.17 10.46 2.68
CA ASP A 328 5.75 11.70 3.29
C ASP A 328 4.34 12.06 2.80
N TYR A 329 3.37 12.13 3.71
CA TYR A 329 2.00 12.47 3.35
C TYR A 329 1.84 13.91 2.84
N ASN A 330 2.73 14.82 3.28
CA ASN A 330 2.73 16.20 2.83
C ASN A 330 3.29 16.36 1.41
N ASN A 331 3.98 15.35 0.88
CA ASN A 331 4.43 15.33 -0.50
C ASN A 331 3.30 14.86 -1.45
N VAL A 332 2.29 15.72 -1.58
CA VAL A 332 1.11 15.48 -2.40
C VAL A 332 1.48 15.24 -3.87
N GLU A 333 2.51 15.89 -4.39
CA GLU A 333 2.99 15.68 -5.76
C GLU A 333 3.49 14.24 -5.96
N PHE A 334 4.32 13.74 -5.04
CA PHE A 334 4.80 12.37 -5.09
C PHE A 334 3.67 11.35 -4.96
N ILE A 335 2.72 11.57 -4.05
CA ILE A 335 1.56 10.70 -3.89
C ILE A 335 0.70 10.70 -5.15
N ASN A 336 0.42 11.87 -5.73
CA ASN A 336 -0.36 11.97 -6.96
C ASN A 336 0.33 11.30 -8.15
N ASN A 337 1.66 11.36 -8.23
CA ASN A 337 2.43 10.68 -9.26
C ASN A 337 2.43 9.15 -9.04
N LEU A 338 2.69 8.71 -7.80
CA LEU A 338 2.69 7.30 -7.39
C LEU A 338 1.31 6.66 -7.54
N CYS A 339 0.25 7.45 -7.38
CA CYS A 339 -1.14 7.02 -7.38
C CYS A 339 -1.93 7.71 -8.49
N SER A 340 -1.28 7.93 -9.64
CA SER A 340 -1.84 8.65 -10.78
C SER A 340 -3.07 7.96 -11.40
N GLY A 341 -3.24 6.66 -11.17
CA GLY A 341 -4.45 5.90 -11.52
C GLY A 341 -5.61 6.06 -10.53
N GLY A 342 -5.38 6.80 -9.44
CA GLY A 342 -6.31 7.05 -8.35
C GLY A 342 -5.93 6.34 -7.05
N ILE A 343 -6.42 6.90 -5.94
CA ILE A 343 -6.41 6.27 -4.62
C ILE A 343 -7.74 5.54 -4.44
N GLU A 344 -7.68 4.24 -4.17
CA GLU A 344 -8.84 3.37 -3.91
C GLU A 344 -9.05 3.21 -2.39
N GLY A 345 -10.29 2.92 -1.99
CA GLY A 345 -10.67 2.84 -0.58
C GLY A 345 -11.31 4.12 -0.06
N ASN A 346 -11.26 4.29 1.26
CA ASN A 346 -11.73 5.46 1.99
C ASN A 346 -10.52 6.15 2.66
N PRO A 347 -9.79 6.99 1.90
CA PRO A 347 -8.50 7.53 2.31
C PRO A 347 -8.54 8.45 3.54
#